data_AF-J3HDG0-F1
#
_entry.id   AF-J3HDG0-F1
#
_cell.length_a   1.000
_cell.length_b   1.000
_cell.length_c   1.000
_cell.angle_alpha   90.00
_cell.angle_beta   90.00
_cell.angle_gamma   90.00
#
_symmetry.space_group_name_H-M   'P 1'
#
loop_
_entity.id
_entity.type
_entity.pdbx_description
1 polymer ?
#
loop_
_entity_poly.entity_id
_entity_poly.type
_entity_poly.pdbx_seq_one_letter_code
_entity_poly.pdbx_strand_id
1 'polypeptide(L)'
;MNSSRPYLVRALYEWIVDNDCTPHMLVNSEYPSVQVPQGFASDGQIVLNVSPAAVRHLHMDNEAVSFEGRFGGVPHTLYVPIASILGIYARENGQGMVFDLESPMEDEEEIEPDDDLPPPDSEPPRPSGRPSLKVVK
;
A
#
# COMPACT_ATOMS: atom_id res chain seq x y z
N MET A 1 -17.25 9.76 -2.04
CA MET A 1 -17.16 8.50 -2.83
C MET A 1 -16.81 7.34 -1.90
N ASN A 2 -16.89 6.07 -2.32
CA ASN A 2 -16.33 4.97 -1.50
C ASN A 2 -14.80 4.95 -1.62
N SER A 3 -14.09 4.46 -0.58
CA SER A 3 -12.63 4.32 -0.61
C SER A 3 -12.15 3.55 -1.85
N SER A 4 -11.10 4.04 -2.48
CA SER A 4 -10.44 3.41 -3.64
C SER A 4 -9.53 2.25 -3.23
N ARG A 5 -9.17 2.16 -1.93
CA ARG A 5 -8.26 1.16 -1.36
C ARG A 5 -8.56 -0.29 -1.74
N PRO A 6 -9.79 -0.83 -1.63
CA PRO A 6 -10.02 -2.25 -1.96
C PRO A 6 -9.77 -2.56 -3.44
N TYR A 7 -10.04 -1.60 -4.33
CA TYR A 7 -9.80 -1.74 -5.77
C TYR A 7 -8.30 -1.73 -6.07
N LEU A 8 -7.56 -0.84 -5.43
CA LEU A 8 -6.11 -0.76 -5.57
C LEU A 8 -5.40 -1.99 -5.00
N VAL A 9 -5.86 -2.52 -3.86
CA VAL A 9 -5.34 -3.77 -3.29
C VAL A 9 -5.50 -4.93 -4.28
N ARG A 10 -6.68 -5.10 -4.90
CA ARG A 10 -6.91 -6.14 -5.91
C ARG A 10 -6.03 -5.95 -7.15
N ALA A 11 -5.99 -4.74 -7.70
CA ALA A 11 -5.20 -4.46 -8.90
C ALA A 11 -3.70 -4.71 -8.69
N LEU A 12 -3.16 -4.28 -7.55
CA LEU A 12 -1.76 -4.54 -7.21
C LEU A 12 -1.48 -6.01 -6.90
N TYR A 13 -2.42 -6.71 -6.27
CA TYR A 13 -2.32 -8.16 -6.08
C TYR A 13 -2.17 -8.88 -7.43
N GLU A 14 -3.09 -8.64 -8.37
CA GLU A 14 -3.06 -9.26 -9.71
C GLU A 14 -1.76 -8.90 -10.43
N TRP A 15 -1.37 -7.62 -10.43
CA TRP A 15 -0.13 -7.17 -11.04
C TRP A 15 1.12 -7.85 -10.46
N ILE A 16 1.21 -8.02 -9.14
CA ILE A 16 2.33 -8.72 -8.49
C ILE A 16 2.38 -10.19 -8.93
N VAL A 17 1.22 -10.86 -8.94
CA VAL A 17 1.11 -12.28 -9.31
C VAL A 17 1.46 -12.50 -10.79
N ASP A 18 0.96 -11.63 -11.68
CA ASP A 18 1.24 -11.69 -13.13
C ASP A 18 2.73 -11.47 -13.46
N ASN A 19 3.48 -10.85 -12.56
CA ASN A 19 4.93 -10.68 -12.67
C ASN A 19 5.73 -11.76 -11.93
N ASP A 20 5.11 -12.92 -11.66
CA ASP A 20 5.72 -14.06 -10.97
C ASP A 20 6.34 -13.70 -9.59
N CYS A 21 5.82 -12.67 -8.94
CA CYS A 21 6.28 -12.19 -7.64
C CYS A 21 5.36 -12.63 -6.50
N THR A 22 5.84 -12.54 -5.25
CA THR A 22 5.10 -13.00 -4.07
C THR A 22 4.40 -11.83 -3.38
N PRO A 23 3.06 -11.70 -3.47
CA PRO A 23 2.34 -10.60 -2.83
C PRO A 23 2.34 -10.76 -1.31
N HIS A 24 2.84 -9.74 -0.63
CA HIS A 24 2.81 -9.58 0.82
C HIS A 24 1.95 -8.39 1.20
N MET A 25 1.12 -8.56 2.21
CA MET A 25 0.22 -7.54 2.73
C MET A 25 0.67 -7.15 4.13
N LEU A 26 0.92 -5.86 4.34
CA LEU A 26 1.18 -5.29 5.65
C LEU A 26 -0.14 -4.87 6.28
N VAL A 27 -0.40 -5.36 7.50
CA VAL A 27 -1.68 -5.19 8.19
C VAL A 27 -1.46 -4.68 9.61
N ASN A 28 -2.26 -3.70 10.02
CA ASN A 28 -2.40 -3.33 11.42
C ASN A 28 -3.21 -4.42 12.16
N SER A 29 -2.54 -5.24 12.96
CA SER A 29 -3.15 -6.34 13.70
C SER A 29 -4.02 -5.91 14.89
N GLU A 30 -3.93 -4.64 15.31
CA GLU A 30 -4.71 -4.07 16.41
C GLU A 30 -5.99 -3.38 15.94
N TYR A 31 -6.19 -3.28 14.61
CA TYR A 31 -7.38 -2.65 14.05
C TYR A 31 -8.65 -3.45 14.40
N PRO A 32 -9.77 -2.79 14.72
CA PRO A 32 -11.01 -3.48 15.09
C PRO A 32 -11.44 -4.54 14.07
N SER A 33 -11.83 -5.71 14.59
CA SER A 33 -12.31 -6.86 13.81
C SER A 33 -11.24 -7.59 12.97
N VAL A 34 -9.96 -7.19 13.03
CA VAL A 34 -8.89 -8.02 12.46
C VAL A 34 -8.82 -9.36 13.18
N GLN A 35 -8.78 -10.44 12.42
CA GLN A 35 -8.62 -11.80 12.92
C GLN A 35 -7.37 -12.42 12.31
N VAL A 36 -6.29 -12.43 13.09
CA VAL A 36 -5.03 -13.08 12.75
C VAL A 36 -4.51 -13.89 13.93
N PRO A 37 -3.72 -14.97 13.72
CA PRO A 37 -3.18 -15.76 14.81
C PRO A 37 -2.27 -14.94 15.73
N GLN A 38 -2.49 -15.04 17.04
CA GLN A 38 -1.68 -14.36 18.04
C GLN A 38 -0.23 -14.86 18.04
N GLY A 39 0.71 -13.99 18.39
CA GLY A 39 2.15 -14.32 18.47
C GLY A 39 2.91 -14.25 17.14
N PHE A 40 2.22 -13.97 16.02
CA PHE A 40 2.85 -13.73 14.72
C PHE A 40 2.95 -12.24 14.34
N ALA A 41 2.32 -11.38 15.12
CA ALA A 41 2.43 -9.93 14.99
C ALA A 41 3.60 -9.38 15.81
N SER A 42 4.22 -8.30 15.32
CA SER A 42 5.24 -7.50 16.02
C SER A 42 4.85 -6.03 15.95
N ASP A 43 4.94 -5.32 17.07
CA ASP A 43 4.65 -3.88 17.15
C ASP A 43 3.29 -3.49 16.56
N GLY A 44 2.26 -4.31 16.87
CA GLY A 44 0.90 -4.10 16.37
C GLY A 44 0.72 -4.40 14.88
N GLN A 45 1.74 -4.89 14.18
CA GLN A 45 1.69 -5.17 12.74
C GLN A 45 1.96 -6.63 12.41
N ILE A 46 1.40 -7.09 11.31
CA ILE A 46 1.65 -8.41 10.75
C ILE A 46 1.82 -8.32 9.23
N VAL A 47 2.78 -9.09 8.71
CA VAL A 47 2.96 -9.27 7.26
C VAL A 47 2.38 -10.62 6.86
N LEU A 48 1.44 -10.60 5.92
CA LEU A 48 0.73 -11.77 5.44
C LEU A 48 1.18 -12.09 4.01
N ASN A 49 1.69 -13.30 3.80
CA ASN A 49 1.90 -13.81 2.45
C ASN A 49 0.56 -14.26 1.87
N VAL A 50 0.08 -13.57 0.85
CA VAL A 50 -1.21 -13.83 0.20
C VAL A 50 -1.05 -14.47 -1.18
N SER A 51 0.14 -14.99 -1.51
CA SER A 51 0.38 -15.63 -2.81
C SER A 51 -0.52 -16.86 -3.01
N PRO A 52 -0.88 -17.20 -4.27
CA PRO A 52 -1.73 -18.37 -4.55
C PRO A 52 -1.20 -19.69 -3.97
N ALA A 53 0.12 -19.81 -3.77
CA ALA A 53 0.75 -20.98 -3.19
C ALA A 53 0.68 -21.02 -1.64
N ALA A 54 0.52 -19.87 -0.98
CA ALA A 54 0.54 -19.74 0.47
C ALA A 54 -0.85 -19.82 1.11
N VAL A 55 -1.90 -19.49 0.36
CA VAL A 55 -3.27 -19.35 0.89
C VAL A 55 -4.30 -20.17 0.11
N ARG A 56 -5.45 -20.42 0.73
CA ARG A 56 -6.63 -21.02 0.12
C ARG A 56 -7.85 -20.14 0.35
N HIS A 57 -8.86 -20.31 -0.51
CA HIS A 57 -10.14 -19.58 -0.41
C HIS A 57 -9.95 -18.07 -0.25
N LEU A 58 -9.00 -17.50 -1.01
CA LEU A 58 -8.76 -16.07 -1.02
C LEU A 58 -9.98 -15.34 -1.58
N HIS A 59 -10.54 -14.45 -0.78
CA HIS A 59 -11.63 -13.56 -1.14
C HIS A 59 -11.21 -12.13 -0.83
N MET A 60 -11.32 -11.24 -1.82
CA MET A 60 -10.98 -9.82 -1.71
C MET A 60 -12.18 -8.99 -2.15
N ASP A 61 -13.03 -8.57 -1.21
CA ASP A 61 -14.17 -7.71 -1.49
C ASP A 61 -13.90 -6.26 -1.05
N ASN A 62 -14.95 -5.44 -0.97
CA ASN A 62 -14.81 -4.03 -0.60
C ASN A 62 -14.73 -3.79 0.91
N GLU A 63 -15.09 -4.78 1.72
CA GLU A 63 -15.12 -4.69 3.18
C GLU A 63 -13.87 -5.33 3.79
N ALA A 64 -13.44 -6.48 3.27
CA ALA A 64 -12.31 -7.22 3.80
C ALA A 64 -11.60 -8.12 2.77
N VAL A 65 -10.40 -8.53 3.16
CA VAL A 65 -9.68 -9.66 2.59
C VAL A 65 -9.77 -10.82 3.57
N SER A 66 -10.22 -11.97 3.10
CA SER A 66 -10.29 -13.20 3.88
C SER A 66 -9.66 -14.37 3.14
N PHE A 67 -9.03 -15.27 3.88
CA PHE A 67 -8.37 -16.45 3.32
C PHE A 67 -8.03 -17.45 4.43
N GLU A 68 -7.68 -18.67 4.02
CA GLU A 68 -7.08 -19.68 4.88
C GLU A 68 -5.56 -19.75 4.66
N GLY A 69 -4.78 -19.63 5.73
CA GLY A 69 -3.32 -19.72 5.71
C GLY A 69 -2.79 -20.68 6.79
N ARG A 70 -1.49 -20.97 6.76
CA ARG A 70 -0.84 -21.82 7.80
C ARG A 70 0.18 -21.04 8.60
N PHE A 71 0.06 -21.09 9.92
CA PHE A 71 0.93 -20.43 10.87
C PHE A 71 1.50 -21.48 11.81
N GLY A 72 2.84 -21.61 11.86
CA GLY A 72 3.48 -22.72 12.60
C GLY A 72 3.04 -24.11 12.12
N GLY A 73 2.61 -24.23 10.86
CA GLY A 73 2.05 -25.46 10.30
C GLY A 73 0.60 -25.75 10.71
N VAL A 74 -0.08 -24.87 11.45
CA VAL A 74 -1.50 -25.01 11.83
C VAL A 74 -2.36 -24.14 10.89
N PRO A 75 -3.46 -24.67 10.31
CA PRO A 75 -4.34 -23.88 9.46
C PRO A 75 -5.17 -22.87 10.28
N HIS A 76 -5.32 -21.66 9.76
CA HIS A 76 -6.14 -20.59 10.33
C HIS A 76 -6.94 -19.90 9.23
N THR A 77 -8.16 -19.51 9.54
CA THR A 77 -8.94 -18.57 8.73
C THR A 77 -8.64 -17.16 9.21
N LEU A 78 -8.33 -16.26 8.28
CA LEU A 78 -7.99 -14.88 8.54
C LEU A 78 -9.07 -13.97 7.98
N TYR A 79 -9.31 -12.86 8.68
CA TYR A 79 -10.20 -11.78 8.26
C TYR A 79 -9.52 -10.44 8.48
N VAL A 80 -9.35 -9.68 7.40
CA VAL A 80 -8.57 -8.44 7.36
C VAL A 80 -9.45 -7.35 6.76
N PRO A 81 -10.07 -6.48 7.57
CA PRO A 81 -10.79 -5.30 7.07
C PRO A 81 -9.90 -4.45 6.16
N ILE A 82 -10.46 -3.89 5.10
CA ILE A 82 -9.69 -3.11 4.11
C ILE A 82 -8.97 -1.91 4.76
N ALA A 83 -9.62 -1.24 5.71
CA ALA A 83 -9.04 -0.13 6.46
C ALA A 83 -7.81 -0.52 7.33
N SER A 84 -7.64 -1.80 7.65
CA SER A 84 -6.49 -2.29 8.41
C SER A 84 -5.25 -2.56 7.55
N ILE A 85 -5.40 -2.57 6.22
CA ILE A 85 -4.31 -2.82 5.26
C ILE A 85 -3.48 -1.54 5.14
N LEU A 86 -2.22 -1.64 5.57
CA LEU A 86 -1.23 -0.57 5.52
C LEU A 86 -0.43 -0.60 4.21
N GLY A 87 -0.41 -1.71 3.50
CA GLY A 87 0.25 -1.79 2.20
C GLY A 87 0.19 -3.18 1.57
N ILE A 88 0.47 -3.23 0.27
CA ILE A 88 0.67 -4.46 -0.49
C ILE A 88 1.89 -4.31 -1.38
N TYR A 89 2.78 -5.29 -1.37
CA TYR A 89 4.05 -5.24 -2.11
C TYR A 89 4.55 -6.62 -2.53
N ALA A 90 5.37 -6.66 -3.57
CA ALA A 90 6.13 -7.82 -4.00
C ALA A 90 7.30 -8.05 -3.04
N ARG A 91 7.37 -9.25 -2.44
CA ARG A 91 8.44 -9.62 -1.50
C ARG A 91 9.84 -9.46 -2.09
N GLU A 92 9.98 -9.71 -3.39
CA GLU A 92 11.26 -9.83 -4.11
C GLU A 92 12.00 -8.50 -4.24
N ASN A 93 11.26 -7.41 -4.45
CA ASN A 93 11.83 -6.11 -4.79
C ASN A 93 11.18 -4.93 -4.06
N GLY A 94 10.17 -5.18 -3.21
CA GLY A 94 9.47 -4.16 -2.44
C GLY A 94 8.53 -3.26 -3.26
N GLN A 95 8.32 -3.54 -4.55
CA GLN A 95 7.43 -2.75 -5.38
C GLN A 95 5.97 -2.98 -4.99
N GLY A 96 5.20 -1.91 -4.91
CA GLY A 96 3.81 -1.94 -4.47
C GLY A 96 3.38 -0.58 -3.98
N MET A 97 2.48 -0.56 -2.99
CA MET A 97 1.93 0.66 -2.44
C MET A 97 1.75 0.54 -0.93
N VAL A 98 2.01 1.65 -0.24
CA VAL A 98 1.67 1.87 1.16
C VAL A 98 0.44 2.77 1.19
N PHE A 99 -0.50 2.46 2.07
CA PHE A 99 -1.71 3.26 2.28
C PHE A 99 -1.58 4.04 3.57
N ASP A 100 -2.12 5.26 3.58
CA ASP A 100 -2.25 6.02 4.81
C ASP A 100 -3.29 5.38 5.73
N LEU A 101 -3.20 5.66 7.03
CA LEU A 101 -4.26 5.27 7.97
C LEU A 101 -5.49 6.13 7.63
N GLU A 102 -6.51 5.51 7.03
CA GLU A 102 -7.77 6.20 6.77
C GLU A 102 -8.41 6.57 8.12
N SER A 103 -8.47 7.87 8.41
CA SER A 103 -9.39 8.43 9.40
C SER A 103 -10.80 7.96 9.03
N PRO A 104 -11.64 7.48 9.98
CA PRO A 104 -12.95 6.92 9.65
C PRO A 104 -13.93 7.88 8.95
N MET A 105 -13.62 9.17 8.80
CA MET A 105 -14.47 10.13 8.08
C MET A 105 -13.62 11.28 7.54
N GLU A 106 -13.09 11.15 6.33
CA GLU A 106 -12.81 12.33 5.49
C GLU A 106 -13.30 11.97 4.08
N ASP A 107 -14.54 12.39 3.78
CA ASP A 107 -14.93 12.68 2.41
C ASP A 107 -13.83 13.56 1.83
N GLU A 108 -13.18 13.07 0.78
CA GLU A 108 -12.16 13.75 -0.03
C GLU A 108 -12.27 15.28 0.07
N GLU A 109 -11.42 15.93 0.89
CA GLU A 109 -11.16 17.33 0.69
C GLU A 109 -10.58 17.44 -0.72
N GLU A 110 -11.32 18.15 -1.58
CA GLU A 110 -10.90 18.53 -2.92
C GLU A 110 -9.46 19.01 -2.86
N ILE A 111 -8.58 18.36 -3.63
CA ILE A 111 -7.28 18.93 -3.95
C ILE A 111 -7.55 20.13 -4.85
N GLU A 112 -7.85 21.29 -4.26
CA GLU A 112 -7.68 22.56 -4.96
C GLU A 112 -6.17 22.78 -5.14
N PRO A 113 -5.68 22.99 -6.37
CA PRO A 113 -4.30 23.43 -6.54
C PRO A 113 -4.20 24.87 -6.01
N ASP A 114 -3.55 25.03 -4.85
CA ASP A 114 -3.22 26.34 -4.30
C ASP A 114 -2.17 27.02 -5.19
N ASP A 115 -2.64 27.86 -6.10
CA ASP A 115 -1.87 28.59 -7.12
C ASP A 115 -1.43 29.97 -6.58
N ASP A 116 -0.88 30.03 -5.35
CA ASP A 116 -0.51 31.31 -4.73
C ASP A 116 0.66 31.24 -3.72
N LEU A 117 1.87 30.91 -4.22
CA LEU A 117 3.11 31.21 -3.50
C LEU A 117 3.91 32.31 -4.24
N PRO A 118 4.03 33.53 -3.68
CA PRO A 118 4.87 34.57 -4.25
C PRO A 118 6.37 34.23 -4.09
N PRO A 119 7.24 34.70 -5.01
CA PRO A 119 8.63 34.28 -5.06
C PRO A 119 9.45 34.93 -3.91
N PRO A 120 10.34 34.18 -3.23
CA PRO A 120 11.35 34.80 -2.39
C PRO A 120 12.54 35.25 -3.25
N ASP A 121 12.74 36.56 -3.32
CA ASP A 121 13.87 37.21 -4.00
C ASP A 121 14.90 37.73 -2.97
N SER A 122 16.19 37.71 -3.35
CA SER A 122 17.43 38.24 -2.68
C SER A 122 18.15 37.27 -1.73
N GLU A 123 19.40 36.80 -1.93
CA GLU A 123 20.72 37.42 -2.30
C GLU A 123 21.78 36.32 -2.59
N PRO A 124 23.06 36.58 -3.00
CA PRO A 124 23.72 37.56 -3.89
C PRO A 124 24.46 36.84 -5.10
N PRO A 125 25.12 37.54 -6.06
CA PRO A 125 25.35 37.01 -7.41
C PRO A 125 26.54 36.04 -7.50
N ARG A 126 26.40 34.96 -8.29
CA ARG A 126 27.49 34.04 -8.67
C ARG A 126 27.73 34.06 -10.18
N PRO A 127 29.00 33.94 -10.62
CA PRO A 127 29.45 34.43 -11.92
C PRO A 127 28.95 33.61 -13.12
N SER A 128 28.92 34.30 -14.26
CA SER A 128 28.43 33.91 -15.57
C SER A 128 29.08 32.66 -16.17
N GLY A 129 28.25 31.81 -16.80
CA GLY A 129 28.71 30.74 -17.68
C GLY A 129 27.59 29.81 -18.13
N ARG A 130 26.89 30.14 -19.23
CA ARG A 130 25.94 29.21 -19.89
C ARG A 130 26.71 28.16 -20.70
N PRO A 131 26.45 26.85 -20.56
CA PRO A 131 26.69 25.90 -21.63
C PRO A 131 25.42 25.79 -22.51
N SER A 132 25.55 26.09 -23.80
CA SER A 132 24.51 25.83 -24.79
C SER A 132 24.74 24.47 -25.44
N LEU A 133 23.74 23.57 -25.36
CA LEU A 133 23.72 22.34 -26.13
C LEU A 133 22.93 22.58 -27.41
N LYS A 134 23.55 22.34 -28.57
CA LYS A 134 22.89 22.34 -29.88
C LYS A 134 22.40 20.94 -30.20
N VAL A 135 21.12 20.82 -30.55
CA VAL A 135 20.53 19.62 -31.18
C VAL A 135 21.06 19.53 -32.61
N VAL A 136 21.58 18.35 -32.99
CA VAL A 136 22.00 18.03 -34.37
C VAL A 136 20.86 17.29 -35.07
N LYS A 137 20.58 17.67 -36.32
CA LYS A 137 19.74 16.91 -37.25
C LYS A 137 20.62 16.21 -38.27
#